data_AF-A0A1S2ME26-F1
#
_entry.id   AF-A0A1S2ME26-F1
#
_cell.length_a   1.000
_cell.length_b   1.000
_cell.length_c   1.000
_cell.angle_alpha   90.00
_cell.angle_beta   90.00
_cell.angle_gamma   90.00
#
_symmetry.space_group_name_H-M   'P 1'
#
loop_
_entity.id
_entity.type
_entity.pdbx_description
1 polymer ?
#
loop_
_entity_poly.entity_id
_entity_poly.type
_entity_poly.pdbx_seq_one_letter_code
_entity_poly.pdbx_strand_id
1 'polypeptide(L)' 'MYSHQSLKLYIETKRRDMIEAAIHYGMSSEVTIKQSQELDELLNQYRRILIRVKEKEVVNFF' A
#
# COMPACT_ATOMS: atom_id res chain seq x y z
N MET A 1 0.38 6.32 13.60
CA MET A 1 -0.76 5.91 12.75
C MET A 1 -0.81 6.87 11.57
N TYR A 2 -0.65 6.41 10.32
CA TYR A 2 -0.64 7.31 9.16
C TYR A 2 -2.05 7.85 8.89
N SER A 3 -2.16 9.13 8.50
CA SER A 3 -3.41 9.65 7.94
C SER A 3 -3.70 8.97 6.58
N HIS A 4 -4.96 8.94 6.17
CA HIS A 4 -5.38 8.28 4.91
C HIS A 4 -4.65 8.85 3.68
N GLN A 5 -4.42 10.16 3.64
CA GLN A 5 -3.67 10.84 2.57
C GLN A 5 -2.18 10.51 2.62
N SER A 6 -1.59 10.46 3.83
CA SER A 6 -0.19 10.08 4.01
C SER A 6 0.06 8.65 3.52
N LEU A 7 -0.85 7.71 3.80
CA LEU A 7 -0.70 6.31 3.38
C LEU A 7 -0.75 6.15 1.86
N LYS A 8 -1.61 6.90 1.15
CA LYS A 8 -1.61 6.93 -0.32
C LYS A 8 -0.27 7.39 -0.87
N LEU A 9 0.31 8.45 -0.30
CA LEU A 9 1.62 8.96 -0.74
C LEU A 9 2.71 7.91 -0.55
N TYR A 10 2.73 7.20 0.58
CA TYR A 10 3.68 6.11 0.83
C TYR A 10 3.51 4.96 -0.17
N ILE A 11 2.27 4.56 -0.49
CA ILE A 11 2.00 3.53 -1.51
C ILE A 11 2.59 3.93 -2.87
N GLU A 12 2.36 5.17 -3.29
CA GLU A 12 2.85 5.64 -4.60
C GLU A 12 4.38 5.77 -4.64
N THR A 13 5.00 6.23 -3.56
CA THR A 13 6.46 6.21 -3.45
C THR A 13 7.00 4.80 -3.52
N LYS A 14 6.44 3.87 -2.73
CA LYS A 14 6.90 2.48 -2.71
C LYS A 14 6.72 1.76 -4.05
N ARG A 15 5.64 2.09 -4.76
CA ARG A 15 5.39 1.60 -6.13
C ARG A 15 6.49 2.04 -7.09
N ARG A 16 6.92 3.30 -7.02
CA ARG A 16 8.02 3.80 -7.86
C ARG A 16 9.33 3.08 -7.53
N ASP A 17 9.66 2.93 -6.25
CA ASP A 17 10.86 2.22 -5.82
C ASP A 17 10.89 0.76 -6.30
N MET A 18 9.75 0.07 -6.26
CA MET A 18 9.62 -1.31 -6.77
C MET A 18 9.81 -1.39 -8.28
N ILE A 19 9.23 -0.44 -9.04
CA ILE A 19 9.38 -0.38 -10.51
C ILE A 19 10.84 -0.10 -10.87
N GLU A 20 11.48 0.84 -10.18
CA GLU A 20 12.90 1.13 -10.36
C GLU A 20 13.75 -0.12 -10.06
N ALA A 21 13.50 -0.79 -8.94
CA ALA A 21 14.18 -2.05 -8.62
C ALA A 21 13.97 -3.13 -9.70
N ALA A 22 12.75 -3.26 -10.24
CA ALA A 22 12.45 -4.20 -11.32
C ALA A 22 13.22 -3.88 -12.61
N ILE A 23 13.38 -2.60 -12.94
CA ILE A 23 14.14 -2.15 -14.11
C ILE A 23 15.64 -2.41 -13.92
N HIS A 24 16.17 -2.14 -12.73
CA HIS A 24 17.61 -2.23 -12.46
C HIS A 24 18.10 -3.65 -12.14
N TYR A 25 17.32 -4.42 -11.38
CA TYR A 25 17.72 -5.72 -10.84
C TYR A 25 16.92 -6.89 -11.43
N GLY A 26 15.84 -6.61 -12.16
CA GLY A 26 14.91 -7.61 -12.66
C GLY A 26 13.79 -7.95 -11.66
N MET A 27 12.71 -8.52 -12.20
CA MET A 27 11.48 -8.82 -11.46
C MET A 27 11.68 -9.84 -10.33
N SER A 28 12.53 -10.84 -10.56
CA SER A 28 12.78 -11.93 -9.61
C SER A 28 13.96 -11.68 -8.68
N SER A 29 14.54 -10.47 -8.70
CA SER A 29 15.59 -10.14 -7.75
C SER A 29 15.03 -10.06 -6.34
N GLU A 30 15.84 -10.41 -5.35
CA GLU A 30 15.47 -10.31 -3.93
C GLU A 30 15.02 -8.88 -3.56
N VAL A 31 15.69 -7.87 -4.13
CA VAL A 31 15.35 -6.45 -3.92
C VAL A 31 13.95 -6.14 -4.45
N THR A 32 13.63 -6.54 -5.68
CA THR A 32 12.30 -6.29 -6.26
C THR A 32 11.21 -7.05 -5.52
N ILE A 33 11.48 -8.30 -5.12
CA ILE A 33 10.54 -9.12 -4.34
C ILE A 33 10.25 -8.47 -2.99
N LYS A 34 11.28 -8.00 -2.28
CA LYS A 34 11.13 -7.30 -1.00
C LYS A 34 10.29 -6.03 -1.15
N GLN A 35 10.60 -5.21 -2.16
CA GLN A 35 9.83 -3.99 -2.45
C GLN A 35 8.35 -4.31 -2.78
N SER A 36 8.09 -5.42 -3.48
CA SER A 36 6.72 -5.90 -3.76
C SER A 36 5.97 -6.32 -2.51
N GLN A 37 6.62 -7.02 -1.58
CA GLN A 37 6.03 -7.43 -0.30
C GLN A 37 5.68 -6.21 0.57
N GLU A 38 6.60 -5.26 0.68
CA GLU A 38 6.40 -4.03 1.45
C GLU A 38 5.28 -3.16 0.83
N LEU A 39 5.17 -3.12 -0.50
CA LEU A 39 4.05 -2.47 -1.18
C LEU A 39 2.71 -3.16 -0.88
N ASP A 40 2.67 -4.50 -0.89
CA ASP A 40 1.46 -5.27 -0.58
C ASP A 40 0.98 -5.02 0.87
N GLU A 41 1.91 -4.94 1.82
CA GLU A 41 1.58 -4.59 3.21
C GLU A 41 0.91 -3.21 3.33
N LEU A 42 1.41 -2.20 2.60
CA LEU A 42 0.83 -0.86 2.58
C LEU A 42 -0.57 -0.86 1.95
N LEU A 43 -0.75 -1.60 0.84
CA LEU A 43 -2.06 -1.76 0.18
C LEU A 43 -3.06 -2.45 1.11
N ASN A 44 -2.63 -3.48 1.83
CA ASN A 44 -3.46 -4.19 2.81
C ASN A 44 -3.85 -3.29 3.99
N GLN A 45 -2.94 -2.46 4.49
CA GLN A 45 -3.26 -1.46 5.51
C GLN A 45 -4.30 -0.46 5.01
N TYR A 46 -4.13 0.04 3.79
CA TYR A 46 -5.04 1.00 3.17
C TYR A 46 -6.43 0.40 2.96
N ARG A 47 -6.52 -0.84 2.47
CA ARG A 47 -7.78 -1.58 2.31
C ARG A 47 -8.50 -1.75 3.65
N ARG A 48 -7.78 -2.11 4.74
CA ARG A 48 -8.39 -2.25 6.08
C ARG A 48 -8.97 -0.93 6.59
N ILE A 49 -8.31 0.20 6.33
CA ILE A 49 -8.83 1.53 6.71
C ILE A 49 -10.13 1.82 5.94
N LEU A 50 -10.18 1.56 4.63
CA LEU A 50 -11.39 1.79 3.83
C LEU A 50 -12.57 0.95 4.29
N ILE A 51 -12.35 -0.33 4.61
CA ILE A 51 -13.41 -1.22 5.12
C ILE A 51 -13.96 -0.67 6.44
N ARG A 52 -13.09 -0.28 7.39
CA ARG A 52 -13.51 0.31 8.66
C ARG A 52 -14.28 1.62 8.50
N VAL A 53 -13.93 2.45 7.52
CA VAL A 53 -14.68 3.69 7.23
C VAL A 53 -16.08 3.35 6.72
N LYS A 54 -16.21 2.40 5.79
CA LYS A 54 -17.51 1.94 5.29
C LYS A 54 -18.39 1.34 6.40
N GLU A 55 -17.84 0.52 7.28
CA GLU A 55 -18.58 -0.05 8.41
C GLU A 55 -19.16 1.04 9.32
N LYS A 56 -18.38 2.10 9.61
CA LYS A 56 -18.85 3.23 10.40
C LYS A 56 -19.94 4.04 9.70
N GLU A 57 -19.83 4.23 8.38
CA GLU A 57 -20.90 4.88 7.61
C GLU A 57 -22.20 4.08 7.71
N VAL A 58 -22.16 2.76 7.50
CA VAL A 58 -23.34 1.89 7.58
C VAL A 58 -23.99 1.93 8.96
N VAL A 59 -23.19 1.87 10.05
CA VAL A 59 -23.73 1.92 11.42
C VAL A 59 -24.35 3.29 11.74
N ASN A 60 -23.82 4.40 11.21
CA ASN A 60 -24.38 5.73 11.44
C ASN A 60 -25.72 5.98 10.70
N PHE A 61 -26.15 5.08 9.81
CA PHE A 61 -27.43 5.18 9.09
C PHE A 61 -28.58 4.41 9.77
N PHE A 62 -28.32 3.67 10.85
CA PHE A 62 -29.33 2.98 11.67
C PHE A 62 -29.47 3.63 13.05
#